data_AF-A0A2A6HIG0-F1
#
_entry.id   AF-A0A2A6HIG0-F1
#
_cell.length_a   1.000
_cell.length_b   1.000
_cell.length_c   1.000
_cell.angle_alpha   90.00
_cell.angle_beta   90.00
_cell.angle_gamma   90.00
#
_symmetry.space_group_name_H-M   'P 1'
#
loop_
_entity.id
_entity.type
_entity.pdbx_description
1 polymer ?
#
loop_
_entity_poly.entity_id
_entity_poly.type
_entity_poly.pdbx_seq_one_letter_code
_entity_poly.pdbx_strand_id
1 'polypeptide(L)'
;MLKDRNSPPPSTVQELKHLIASRRLVFPISLERVAREILERPEITAFESAAAVARRCGVSPTTVHRLVRHIGFQTFGEFRAMIREDLCSTSASHR
;
A
#
# COMPACT_ATOMS: atom_id res chain seq x y z
N MET A 1 -13.28 -11.18 15.21
CA MET A 1 -13.43 -9.77 14.81
C MET A 1 -13.62 -9.73 13.30
N LEU A 2 -14.83 -9.40 12.85
CA LEU A 2 -15.18 -9.35 11.43
C LEU A 2 -14.34 -8.24 10.78
N LYS A 3 -13.48 -8.61 9.81
CA LYS A 3 -12.95 -7.62 8.87
C LYS A 3 -14.14 -7.20 8.01
N ASP A 4 -14.60 -5.96 8.16
CA ASP A 4 -15.46 -5.35 7.16
C ASP A 4 -14.70 -5.33 5.84
N ARG A 5 -14.95 -6.34 5.00
CA ARG A 5 -14.40 -6.45 3.64
C ARG A 5 -14.94 -5.37 2.70
N ASN A 6 -15.68 -4.40 3.25
CA ASN A 6 -16.44 -3.38 2.56
C ASN A 6 -16.06 -1.95 2.99
N SER A 7 -14.99 -1.78 3.79
CA SER A 7 -14.42 -0.44 3.95
C SER A 7 -13.76 -0.04 2.63
N PRO A 8 -14.02 1.17 2.11
CA PRO A 8 -13.37 1.63 0.89
C PRO A 8 -11.85 1.61 1.06
N PRO A 9 -11.09 1.35 -0.02
CA PRO A 9 -9.65 1.46 0.03
C PRO A 9 -9.24 2.88 0.45
N PRO A 10 -8.12 3.04 1.16
CA PRO A 10 -7.62 4.35 1.54
C PRO A 10 -7.31 5.18 0.30
N SER A 11 -7.64 6.46 0.36
CA SER A 11 -7.45 7.42 -0.75
C SER A 11 -6.09 8.12 -0.69
N THR A 12 -5.37 8.01 0.44
CA THR A 12 -4.04 8.61 0.65
C THR A 12 -3.12 7.71 1.46
N VAL A 13 -1.81 7.94 1.40
CA VAL A 13 -0.83 7.26 2.25
C VAL A 13 -1.03 7.62 3.72
N GLN A 14 -1.44 8.86 4.00
CA GLN A 14 -1.76 9.31 5.36
C GLN A 14 -2.96 8.54 5.94
N GLU A 15 -4.02 8.34 5.16
CA GLU A 15 -5.17 7.53 5.57
C GLU A 15 -4.77 6.07 5.80
N LEU A 16 -3.96 5.49 4.90
CA LEU A 16 -3.41 4.14 5.09
C LEU A 16 -2.64 4.03 6.41
N LYS A 17 -1.76 4.99 6.72
CA LYS A 17 -1.02 5.06 7.99
C LYS A 17 -1.98 5.17 9.19
N HIS A 18 -3.03 5.98 9.09
CA HIS A 18 -4.04 6.12 10.13
C HIS A 18 -4.81 4.81 10.38
N LEU A 19 -5.18 4.08 9.33
CA LEU A 19 -5.85 2.78 9.44
C LEU A 19 -4.97 1.73 10.14
N ILE A 20 -3.65 1.77 9.90
CA ILE A 20 -2.69 0.88 10.56
C ILE A 20 -2.53 1.28 12.03
N ALA A 21 -2.33 2.57 12.32
CA ALA A 21 -2.16 3.09 13.68
C ALA A 21 -3.40 2.86 14.56
N SER A 22 -4.60 2.99 13.98
CA SER A 22 -5.88 2.71 14.65
C SER A 22 -6.22 1.22 14.76
N ARG A 23 -5.32 0.33 14.32
CA ARG A 23 -5.52 -1.14 14.26
C ARG A 23 -6.75 -1.59 13.47
N ARG A 24 -7.32 -0.71 12.62
CA ARG A 24 -8.39 -1.05 11.67
C ARG A 24 -7.86 -1.89 10.51
N LEU A 25 -6.58 -1.72 10.17
CA LEU A 25 -5.87 -2.50 9.17
C LEU A 25 -4.66 -3.20 9.81
N VAL A 26 -4.77 -4.52 10.00
CA VAL A 26 -3.69 -5.35 10.57
C VAL A 26 -3.17 -6.29 9.51
N PHE A 27 -1.85 -6.28 9.30
CA PHE A 27 -1.18 -7.16 8.35
C PHE A 27 -0.76 -8.47 9.04
N PRO A 28 -0.94 -9.63 8.39
CA PRO A 28 -0.21 -10.83 8.73
C PRO A 28 1.31 -10.58 8.59
N ILE A 29 2.13 -11.31 9.36
CA ILE A 29 3.60 -11.20 9.35
C ILE A 29 4.18 -11.25 7.94
N SER A 30 3.62 -12.09 7.07
CA SER A 30 4.07 -12.24 5.67
C SER A 30 3.82 -11.01 4.79
N LEU A 31 2.82 -10.20 5.11
CA LEU A 31 2.49 -8.98 4.36
C LEU A 31 3.08 -7.73 5.01
N GLU A 32 3.38 -7.78 6.31
CA GLU A 32 3.89 -6.65 7.07
C GLU A 32 5.22 -6.13 6.51
N ARG A 33 6.14 -7.04 6.13
CA ARG A 33 7.42 -6.65 5.51
C ARG A 33 7.20 -5.81 4.25
N VAL A 34 6.31 -6.26 3.37
CA VAL A 34 6.01 -5.56 2.11
C VAL A 34 5.32 -4.23 2.39
N ALA A 35 4.36 -4.21 3.32
CA ALA A 35 3.67 -2.98 3.72
C ALA A 35 4.64 -1.94 4.29
N ARG A 36 5.60 -2.36 5.12
CA ARG A 36 6.61 -1.50 5.72
C ARG A 36 7.50 -0.85 4.66
N GLU A 37 8.07 -1.65 3.75
CA GLU A 37 8.91 -1.14 2.66
C GLU A 37 8.17 -0.10 1.80
N ILE A 38 6.89 -0.33 1.52
CA ILE A 38 6.07 0.60 0.73
C ILE A 38 5.77 1.90 1.49
N LEU A 39 5.55 1.83 2.80
CA LEU A 39 5.31 3.02 3.64
C LEU A 39 6.57 3.83 3.90
N GLU A 40 7.72 3.18 3.99
CA GLU A 40 9.03 3.80 4.13
C GLU A 40 9.50 4.42 2.80
N ARG A 41 9.21 3.77 1.67
CA ARG A 41 9.67 4.17 0.33
C ARG A 41 8.55 4.12 -0.70
N PRO A 42 7.54 5.00 -0.61
CA PRO A 42 6.39 5.01 -1.54
C PRO A 42 6.81 5.14 -3.01
N GLU A 43 7.95 5.78 -3.29
CA GLU A 43 8.50 5.96 -4.64
C GLU A 43 8.71 4.63 -5.37
N ILE A 44 9.10 3.55 -4.67
CA ILE A 44 9.31 2.26 -5.33
C ILE A 44 7.99 1.74 -5.91
N THR A 45 6.89 1.89 -5.18
CA THR A 45 5.56 1.47 -5.65
C THR A 45 5.06 2.38 -6.76
N ALA A 46 5.34 3.67 -6.67
CA ALA A 46 4.95 4.67 -7.67
C ALA A 46 5.63 4.44 -9.02
N PHE A 47 6.91 4.07 -9.05
CA PHE A 47 7.71 4.02 -10.29
C PHE A 47 8.01 2.61 -10.81
N GLU A 48 7.94 1.59 -9.97
CA GLU A 48 8.24 0.20 -10.36
C GLU A 48 6.98 -0.62 -10.66
N SER A 49 7.17 -1.81 -11.25
CA SER A 49 6.11 -2.81 -11.43
C SER A 49 5.90 -3.65 -10.17
N ALA A 50 4.74 -4.32 -10.06
CA ALA A 50 4.47 -5.25 -8.95
C ALA A 50 5.56 -6.33 -8.81
N ALA A 51 6.09 -6.83 -9.94
CA ALA A 51 7.17 -7.82 -9.95
C ALA A 51 8.50 -7.26 -9.45
N ALA A 52 8.84 -6.02 -9.82
CA ALA A 52 10.04 -5.34 -9.35
C ALA A 52 9.96 -5.00 -7.86
N VAL A 53 8.80 -4.54 -7.37
CA VAL A 53 8.53 -4.34 -5.94
C VAL A 53 8.67 -5.65 -5.18
N ALA A 54 8.09 -6.74 -5.69
CA ALA A 54 8.19 -8.05 -5.08
C ALA A 54 9.64 -8.51 -4.93
N ARG A 55 10.44 -8.38 -6.00
CA ARG A 55 11.87 -8.69 -5.98
C ARG A 55 12.64 -7.88 -4.94
N ARG A 56 12.40 -6.56 -4.86
CA ARG A 56 13.02 -5.70 -3.84
C ARG A 56 12.67 -6.12 -2.42
N CYS A 57 11.42 -6.50 -2.19
CA CYS A 57 10.94 -6.95 -0.88
C CYS A 57 11.34 -8.41 -0.55
N GLY A 58 11.94 -9.14 -1.50
CA GLY A 58 12.27 -10.56 -1.34
C GLY A 58 11.05 -11.48 -1.27
N VAL A 59 9.94 -11.10 -1.91
CA VAL A 59 8.68 -11.84 -1.92
C VAL A 59 8.23 -12.20 -3.34
N SER A 60 7.20 -13.04 -3.45
CA SER A 60 6.56 -13.33 -4.74
C SER A 60 5.65 -12.17 -5.20
N PRO A 61 5.46 -11.96 -6.51
CA PRO A 61 4.46 -11.02 -7.03
C PRO A 61 3.05 -11.29 -6.49
N THR A 62 2.70 -12.56 -6.28
CA THR A 62 1.42 -12.95 -5.67
C THR A 62 1.26 -12.40 -4.25
N THR A 63 2.34 -12.27 -3.48
CA THR A 63 2.33 -11.65 -2.14
C THR A 63 1.99 -10.16 -2.21
N VAL A 64 2.53 -9.45 -3.20
CA VAL A 64 2.20 -8.04 -3.47
C VAL A 64 0.73 -7.88 -3.83
N HIS A 65 0.20 -8.73 -4.72
CA HIS A 65 -1.24 -8.71 -5.04
C HIS A 65 -2.13 -9.01 -3.84
N ARG A 66 -1.71 -9.95 -2.97
CA ARG A 66 -2.43 -10.24 -1.71
C ARG A 66 -2.42 -9.05 -0.76
N LEU A 67 -1.31 -8.31 -0.66
CA LEU A 67 -1.24 -7.08 0.12
C LEU A 67 -2.24 -6.05 -0.38
N VAL A 68 -2.22 -5.76 -1.69
CA VAL A 68 -3.13 -4.82 -2.36
C VAL A 68 -4.59 -5.17 -2.07
N ARG A 69 -4.95 -6.45 -2.24
CA ARG A 69 -6.28 -6.98 -1.94
C ARG A 69 -6.64 -6.91 -0.46
N HIS A 70 -5.66 -7.06 0.43
CA HIS A 70 -5.86 -6.96 1.87
C HIS A 70 -6.08 -5.51 2.32
N ILE A 71 -5.49 -4.54 1.63
CA ILE A 71 -5.73 -3.10 1.86
C ILE A 71 -7.11 -2.67 1.35
N GLY A 72 -7.67 -3.37 0.35
CA GLY A 72 -9.00 -3.10 -0.21
C GLY A 72 -9.00 -2.75 -1.70
N PHE A 73 -7.82 -2.73 -2.35
CA PHE A 73 -7.68 -2.47 -3.77
C PHE A 73 -7.89 -3.75 -4.59
N GLN A 74 -8.44 -3.63 -5.80
CA GLN A 74 -8.64 -4.76 -6.70
C GLN A 74 -7.37 -5.07 -7.49
N THR A 75 -6.59 -4.05 -7.85
CA THR A 75 -5.39 -4.20 -8.66
C THR A 75 -4.21 -3.41 -8.10
N PHE A 76 -2.99 -3.87 -8.43
CA PHE A 76 -1.78 -3.12 -8.08
C PHE A 76 -1.75 -1.75 -8.78
N GLY A 77 -2.40 -1.62 -9.94
CA GLY A 77 -2.52 -0.36 -10.67
C GLY A 77 -3.30 0.70 -9.89
N GLU A 78 -4.43 0.33 -9.29
CA GLU A 78 -5.23 1.23 -8.43
C GLU A 78 -4.41 1.69 -7.21
N PHE A 79 -3.74 0.75 -6.55
CA PHE A 79 -2.88 1.07 -5.41
C PHE A 79 -1.73 2.00 -5.82
N ARG A 80 -1.06 1.72 -6.94
CA ARG A 80 0.00 2.55 -7.51
C ARG A 80 -0.49 3.95 -7.86
N ALA A 81 -1.70 4.10 -8.38
CA ALA A 81 -2.29 5.39 -8.70
C ALA A 81 -2.47 6.24 -7.44
N MET A 82 -3.03 5.66 -6.36
CA MET A 82 -3.16 6.35 -5.08
C MET A 82 -1.81 6.81 -4.51
N ILE A 83 -0.78 5.95 -4.55
CA ILE A 83 0.57 6.34 -4.08
C ILE A 83 1.15 7.48 -4.93
N ARG A 84 0.94 7.47 -6.25
CA ARG A 84 1.42 8.54 -7.14
C ARG A 84 0.71 9.87 -6.85
N GLU A 85 -0.60 9.82 -6.62
CA GLU A 85 -1.40 11.00 -6.29
C GLU A 85 -0.99 11.61 -4.95
N ASP A 86 -0.72 10.77 -3.95
CA ASP A 86 -0.21 11.20 -2.64
C ASP A 86 1.17 11.85 -2.73
N LEU A 87 2.09 11.29 -3.53
CA LEU A 87 3.40 11.89 -3.79
C LEU A 87 3.30 13.24 -4.49
N CYS A 88 2.40 13.36 -5.48
CA CYS A 88 2.13 14.62 -6.17
C CYS A 88 1.59 15.67 -5.19
N SER A 89 0.60 15.29 -4.38
CA SER A 89 -0.04 16.17 -3.39
C SER A 89 0.92 16.63 -2.29
N THR A 90 1.80 15.74 -1.83
CA THR A 90 2.82 16.06 -0.82
C THR A 90 3.85 17.05 -1.37
N SER A 91 4.27 16.90 -2.64
CA SER A 91 5.17 17.86 -3.29
C SER A 91 4.54 19.23 -3.51
N ALA A 92 3.22 19.30 -3.74
CA ALA A 92 2.49 20.57 -3.87
C ALA A 92 2.38 21.34 -2.54
N SER A 93 2.50 20.65 -1.40
CA SER A 93 2.48 21.25 -0.06
C SER A 93 3.84 21.79 0.42
N HIS A 94 4.88 21.74 -0.41
CA HIS A 94 6.21 22.28 -0.10
C HIS A 94 6.60 23.48 -0.99
N ARG A 95 5.63 24.36 -1.28
CA ARG A 95 5.84 25.60 -2.04
C ARG A 95 5.35 26.82 -1.29
#